data_AF-A0A2H6AME6-F1
#
_entry.id   AF-A0A2H6AME6-F1
#
_cell.length_a   1.000
_cell.length_b   1.000
_cell.length_c   1.000
_cell.angle_alpha   90.00
_cell.angle_beta   90.00
_cell.angle_gamma   90.00
#
_symmetry.space_group_name_H-M   'P 1'
#
loop_
_entity.id
_entity.type
_entity.pdbx_description
1 polymer ?
#
loop_
_entity_poly.entity_id
_entity_poly.type
_entity_poly.pdbx_seq_one_letter_code
_entity_poly.pdbx_strand_id
1 'polypeptide(L)' 'MPEKKRVCMICGKPSDASICDPCKAQIQGEAIEKKQKVEREVKIAQELEKEKKKKT' A
#
# COMPACT_ATOMS: atom_id res chain seq x y z
N MET A 1 -24.94 -30.87 2.45
CA MET A 1 -23.53 -30.42 2.62
C MET A 1 -23.58 -29.02 3.24
N PRO A 2 -22.84 -28.71 4.32
CA PRO A 2 -22.88 -27.36 4.90
C PRO A 2 -22.30 -26.37 3.89
N GLU A 3 -23.12 -25.41 3.47
CA GLU A 3 -22.70 -24.29 2.62
C GLU A 3 -21.55 -23.55 3.31
N LYS A 4 -20.34 -23.67 2.76
CA LYS A 4 -19.17 -22.96 3.27
C LYS A 4 -19.44 -21.46 3.09
N LYS A 5 -19.80 -20.77 4.18
CA LYS A 5 -19.99 -19.32 4.17
C LYS A 5 -18.71 -18.68 3.64
N ARG A 6 -18.82 -17.91 2.55
CA ARG A 6 -17.70 -17.12 2.04
C ARG A 6 -17.37 -16.04 3.07
N VAL A 7 -16.10 -15.98 3.44
CA VAL A 7 -15.56 -15.02 4.42
C VAL A 7 -14.36 -14.34 3.81
N CYS A 8 -14.15 -13.08 4.21
CA CYS A 8 -12.96 -12.33 3.85
C CYS A 8 -11.71 -13.03 4.42
N MET A 9 -10.70 -13.24 3.58
CA MET A 9 -9.44 -13.89 3.97
C MET A 9 -8.57 -13.00 4.88
N ILE A 10 -8.87 -11.70 4.99
CA ILE A 10 -8.10 -10.75 5.79
C ILE A 10 -8.69 -10.58 7.19
N CYS A 11 -10.01 -10.42 7.31
CA CYS A 11 -10.66 -10.13 8.59
C CYS A 11 -11.65 -11.20 9.06
N GLY A 12 -11.86 -12.27 8.28
CA GLY A 12 -12.76 -13.39 8.64
C GLY A 12 -14.25 -13.05 8.65
N LYS A 13 -14.63 -11.81 8.33
CA LYS A 13 -16.03 -11.38 8.26
C LYS A 13 -16.74 -12.00 7.06
N PRO A 14 -18.04 -12.30 7.15
CA PRO A 14 -18.80 -12.81 6.02
C PRO A 14 -18.74 -11.84 4.85
N SER A 15 -18.36 -12.34 3.68
CA SER A 15 -18.22 -11.54 2.47
C SER A 15 -18.28 -12.47 1.26
N ASP A 16 -19.01 -12.05 0.22
CA ASP A 16 -19.06 -12.79 -1.04
C ASP A 16 -17.75 -12.73 -1.82
N ALA A 17 -16.93 -11.72 -1.56
CA ALA A 17 -15.60 -11.54 -2.13
C ALA A 17 -14.51 -12.22 -1.26
N SER A 18 -13.42 -12.67 -1.89
CA SER A 18 -12.26 -13.22 -1.18
C SER A 18 -11.62 -12.19 -0.22
N ILE A 19 -11.67 -10.91 -0.56
CA ILE A 19 -11.28 -9.79 0.30
C ILE A 19 -12.44 -8.79 0.29
N CYS A 20 -12.95 -8.42 1.46
CA CYS A 20 -14.03 -7.44 1.55
C CYS A 20 -13.54 -6.02 1.19
N ASP A 21 -14.44 -5.18 0.69
CA ASP A 21 -14.15 -3.79 0.30
C ASP A 21 -13.36 -2.99 1.35
N PRO A 22 -13.69 -3.04 2.67
CA PRO A 22 -12.92 -2.33 3.68
C PRO A 22 -11.45 -2.76 3.77
N CYS A 23 -11.19 -4.08 3.68
CA CYS A 23 -9.83 -4.60 3.70
C CYS A 23 -9.08 -4.24 2.42
N LYS A 24 -9.75 -4.29 1.27
CA LYS A 24 -9.18 -3.89 -0.01
C LYS A 24 -8.78 -2.41 -0.01
N ALA A 25 -9.65 -1.54 0.48
CA ALA A 25 -9.39 -0.11 0.58
C ALA A 25 -8.21 0.21 1.50
N GLN A 26 -8.11 -0.45 2.66
CA GLN A 26 -6.96 -0.28 3.56
C GLN A 26 -5.64 -0.69 2.90
N ILE A 27 -5.58 -1.90 2.32
CA ILE A 27 -4.36 -2.41 1.67
C ILE A 27 -3.92 -1.47 0.54
N GLN A 28 -4.87 -0.97 -0.25
CA GLN A 28 -4.58 0.00 -1.31
C GLN A 28 -4.07 1.34 -0.74
N GLY A 29 -4.70 1.84 0.33
CA GLY A 29 -4.26 3.05 1.03
C GLY A 29 -2.82 2.94 1.55
N GLU A 30 -2.50 1.84 2.24
CA GLU A 30 -1.14 1.58 2.75
C GLU A 30 -0.11 1.48 1.62
N ALA A 31 -0.45 0.83 0.51
CA ALA A 31 0.45 0.72 -0.65
C ALA A 31 0.72 2.09 -1.29
N ILE A 32 -0.30 2.93 -1.41
CA ILE A 32 -0.19 4.29 -1.95
C ILE A 32 0.66 5.17 -1.04
N GLU A 33 0.47 5.10 0.28
CA GLU A 33 1.26 5.85 1.24
C GLU A 33 2.74 5.45 1.17
N LYS A 34 3.03 4.14 1.17
CA LYS A 34 4.40 3.62 1.03
C LYS A 34 5.06 4.08 -0.27
N LYS A 35 4.34 4.02 -1.40
CA LYS A 35 4.83 4.50 -2.70
C LYS A 35 5.20 5.98 -2.62
N GLN A 36 4.32 6.82 -2.08
CA GLN A 36 4.57 8.27 -1.95
C GLN A 36 5.73 8.60 -1.01
N LYS A 37 5.93 7.80 0.06
CA LYS A 37 7.06 7.98 0.96
C LYS A 37 8.37 7.69 0.24
N VAL A 38 8.46 6.56 -0.47
CA VAL A 38 9.65 6.19 -1.26
C VAL A 38 9.94 7.21 -2.35
N GLU A 39 8.93 7.66 -3.10
CA GLU A 39 9.11 8.68 -4.15
C GLU A 39 9.66 10.00 -3.60
N ARG A 40 9.18 10.42 -2.42
CA ARG A 40 9.71 11.61 -1.74
C ARG A 40 11.16 11.42 -1.30
N GLU A 41 11.48 10.29 -0.69
CA GLU A 41 12.85 9.99 -0.24
C GLU A 41 13.83 9.95 -1.41
N VAL A 42 13.43 9.33 -2.54
CA VAL A 42 14.22 9.32 -3.78
C VAL A 42 14.44 10.73 -4.31
N LYS A 43 13.38 11.55 -4.36
CA LYS A 43 13.48 12.93 -4.86
C LYS A 43 14.43 13.75 -3.99
N ILE A 44 14.35 13.63 -2.66
CA ILE A 44 15.25 14.31 -1.72
C ILE A 44 16.70 13.88 -1.94
N ALA A 45 16.95 12.57 -2.10
CA ALA A 45 18.28 12.05 -2.35
C ALA A 45 18.88 12.62 -3.65
N GLN A 46 18.10 12.67 -4.73
CA GLN A 46 18.54 13.22 -6.01
C GLN A 46 18.89 14.71 -5.94
N GLU A 47 18.12 15.51 -5.21
CA GLU A 47 18.41 16.94 -5.04
C GLU A 47 19.69 17.15 -4.23
N LEU A 48 19.90 16.38 -3.16
CA LEU A 48 21.14 16.41 -2.38
C LEU A 48 22.37 16.02 -3.22
N GLU A 49 22.25 15.02 -4.09
CA GLU A 49 23.33 14.65 -5.02
C GLU A 49 23.65 15.76 -6.02
N LYS A 50 22.62 16.43 -6.57
CA LYS A 50 22.82 17.58 -7.46
C LYS A 50 23.49 18.75 -6.75
N GLU A 51 23.10 19.05 -5.50
CA GLU A 51 23.71 20.10 -4.70
C GLU A 51 25.19 19.80 -4.39
N LYS A 52 25.51 18.55 -4.06
CA LYS A 52 26.91 18.12 -3.86
C LYS A 52 27.73 18.29 -5.12
N LYS A 53 27.21 17.90 -6.29
CA LYS A 53 27.88 18.08 -7.59
C LYS A 53 28.06 19.55 -7.98
N LYS A 54 27.21 20.47 -7.51
CA LYS A 54 27.36 21.92 -7.77
C LYS A 54 28.42 22.60 -6.90
N LYS A 55 28.82 21.97 -5.78
CA LYS A 55 29.79 22.52 -4.81
C LYS A 55 31.20 21.92 -4.95
N THR A 56 31.39 20.99 -5.87
CA THR A 56 32.69 20.43 -6.30
C THR A 56 33.04 21.00 -7.67
#